data_AF-A0A4R8D9V1-F1
#
_entry.id   AF-A0A4R8D9V1-F1
#
_cell.length_a   1.000
_cell.length_b   1.000
_cell.length_c   1.000
_cell.angle_alpha   90.00
_cell.angle_beta   90.00
_cell.angle_gamma   90.00
#
_symmetry.space_group_name_H-M   'P 1'
#
loop_
_entity.id
_entity.type
_entity.pdbx_description
1 polymer ?
#
loop_
_entity_poly.entity_id
_entity_poly.type
_entity_poly.pdbx_seq_one_letter_code
_entity_poly.pdbx_strand_id
1 'polypeptide(L)'
;MTSAIVSVTVPTMGLGDITDRQAVVSALSEFDQMGREAFLAKYGFGRARSYFIEHGGSLYDSKAIAGAAHGIQHGAALGPADFSGGDATVAALMRRLGFHVTTSAAAGTSYWWDGDPRERCWVEIRQVEGIGTYLQCPLVRENGQKDPWYELVPTVSVGDVIFHWSVREGRFVGVSQVATPARVTRSGGTGGYWVDLEGFRPLAVTVDHRVLRAKADFIYDLRDELEEHHGRPLNLPFQFTRDRSQLRFMSNYFAKLPAALVAELFGAETNWHPRTLTGASAPTQSRRIVSRQVPAPAFLAPFKPKADTTYEALVTARTQRRHRDHETLVNACALWLQSRGHTPARNAAVDLGLLDGTVIIEAKLTAGGWPGAIRAAIGQLYEYRYFQVARPDAALILLSDQPVPAEWLAYLEDDRGIGSMWPASTSGFALTSLARQALRL
;
A
#
# COMPACT_ATOMS: atom_id res chain seq x y z
N MET A 1 4.91 -31.89 70.90
CA MET A 1 4.74 -32.51 69.58
C MET A 1 4.33 -31.41 68.62
N THR A 2 5.28 -30.82 67.91
CA THR A 2 5.03 -29.71 66.98
C THR A 2 5.34 -30.22 65.60
N SER A 3 4.28 -30.50 64.83
CA SER A 3 4.38 -31.05 63.48
C SER A 3 4.81 -29.95 62.51
N ALA A 4 6.00 -30.10 61.93
CA ALA A 4 6.48 -29.20 60.89
C ALA A 4 5.79 -29.54 59.56
N ILE A 5 4.98 -28.62 59.04
CA ILE A 5 4.44 -28.71 57.69
C ILE A 5 5.57 -28.36 56.73
N VAL A 6 6.17 -29.39 56.12
CA VAL A 6 7.08 -29.23 55.00
C VAL A 6 6.24 -28.80 53.80
N SER A 7 6.30 -27.52 53.45
CA SER A 7 5.78 -27.04 52.17
C SER A 7 6.67 -27.58 51.06
N VAL A 8 6.18 -28.60 50.36
CA VAL A 8 6.78 -29.08 49.12
C VAL A 8 6.43 -28.05 48.04
N THR A 9 7.38 -27.20 47.69
CA THR A 9 7.29 -26.36 46.50
C THR A 9 7.34 -27.28 45.30
N VAL A 10 6.19 -27.55 44.67
CA VAL A 10 6.16 -28.22 43.37
C VAL A 10 6.82 -27.26 42.38
N PRO A 11 7.93 -27.64 41.72
CA PRO A 11 8.52 -26.79 40.69
C PRO A 11 7.45 -26.51 39.65
N THR A 12 7.27 -25.23 39.30
CA THR A 12 6.29 -24.81 38.30
C THR A 12 6.79 -25.35 36.95
N MET A 13 6.30 -26.53 36.57
CA MET A 13 6.63 -27.15 35.28
C MET A 13 6.18 -26.21 34.17
N GLY A 14 7.08 -25.94 33.24
CA GLY A 14 6.90 -24.91 32.24
C GLY A 14 7.41 -25.34 30.88
N LEU A 15 7.25 -24.47 29.90
CA LEU A 15 7.60 -24.71 28.50
C LEU A 15 9.05 -25.24 28.29
N GLY A 16 9.98 -24.90 29.19
CA GLY A 16 11.37 -25.37 29.14
C GLY A 16 11.55 -26.88 29.35
N ASP A 17 10.58 -27.55 29.95
CA ASP A 17 10.65 -28.96 30.35
C ASP A 17 10.32 -29.92 29.21
N ILE A 18 9.80 -29.41 28.09
CA ILE A 18 9.61 -30.20 26.88
C ILE A 18 10.99 -30.45 26.27
N THR A 19 11.46 -31.69 26.39
CA THR A 19 12.79 -32.12 25.92
C THR A 19 12.72 -33.30 24.98
N ASP A 20 11.58 -34.01 24.93
CA ASP A 20 11.41 -35.17 24.08
C ASP A 20 10.81 -34.80 22.73
N ARG A 21 11.55 -35.10 21.65
CA ARG A 21 11.06 -34.95 20.28
C ARG A 21 9.90 -35.90 19.98
N GLN A 22 9.88 -37.11 20.54
CA GLN A 22 8.81 -38.08 20.28
C GLN A 22 7.48 -37.66 20.88
N ALA A 23 7.49 -36.94 22.00
CA ALA A 23 6.28 -36.32 22.55
C ALA A 23 5.66 -35.31 21.56
N VAL A 24 6.49 -34.52 20.86
CA VAL A 24 6.02 -33.59 19.82
C VAL A 24 5.50 -34.36 18.59
N VAL A 25 6.20 -35.39 18.12
CA VAL A 25 5.73 -36.24 17.00
C VAL A 25 4.38 -36.91 17.33
N SER A 26 4.22 -37.36 18.57
CA SER A 26 2.97 -37.98 19.04
C SER A 26 1.82 -36.96 19.07
N ALA A 27 2.08 -35.72 19.52
CA ALA A 27 1.11 -34.64 19.46
C ALA A 27 0.70 -34.27 18.02
N LEU A 28 1.63 -34.32 17.07
CA LEU A 28 1.34 -34.12 15.65
C LEU A 28 0.43 -35.24 15.10
N SER A 29 0.73 -36.50 15.43
CA SER A 29 -0.09 -37.65 15.04
C SER A 29 -1.50 -37.59 15.62
N GLU A 30 -1.63 -37.17 16.89
CA GLU A 30 -2.93 -36.95 17.51
C GLU A 30 -3.71 -35.82 16.82
N PHE A 31 -3.04 -34.72 16.46
CA PHE A 31 -3.64 -33.64 15.69
C PHE A 31 -4.18 -34.13 14.34
N ASP A 32 -3.41 -34.98 13.63
CA ASP A 32 -3.83 -35.55 12.34
C ASP A 32 -5.03 -36.49 12.49
N GLN A 33 -5.09 -37.29 13.57
CA GLN A 33 -6.19 -38.22 13.83
C GLN A 33 -7.49 -37.51 14.24
N MET A 34 -7.39 -36.48 15.07
CA MET A 34 -8.56 -35.75 15.58
C MET A 34 -9.06 -34.66 14.63
N GLY A 35 -8.16 -34.13 13.81
CA GLY A 35 -8.40 -32.90 13.05
C GLY A 35 -8.26 -31.65 13.91
N ARG A 36 -7.91 -30.55 13.25
CA ARG A 36 -7.50 -29.28 13.88
C ARG A 36 -8.49 -28.72 14.90
N GLU A 37 -9.76 -28.57 14.55
CA GLU A 37 -10.75 -27.94 15.43
C GLU A 37 -11.01 -28.75 16.70
N ALA A 38 -11.09 -30.08 16.58
CA ALA A 38 -11.30 -30.96 17.73
C ALA A 38 -10.07 -30.98 18.65
N PHE A 39 -8.86 -30.97 18.07
CA PHE A 39 -7.62 -30.88 18.84
C PHE A 39 -7.53 -29.56 19.61
N LEU A 40 -7.79 -28.44 18.95
CA LEU A 40 -7.78 -27.11 19.56
C LEU A 40 -8.79 -27.00 20.72
N ALA A 41 -10.01 -27.50 20.51
CA ALA A 41 -11.04 -27.54 21.54
C ALA A 41 -10.63 -28.41 22.74
N LYS A 42 -10.04 -29.60 22.50
CA LYS A 42 -9.57 -30.51 23.55
C LYS A 42 -8.55 -29.85 24.49
N TYR A 43 -7.59 -29.13 23.92
CA TYR A 43 -6.50 -28.51 24.68
C TYR A 43 -6.76 -27.05 25.07
N GLY A 44 -7.94 -26.51 24.74
CA GLY A 44 -8.34 -25.15 25.10
C GLY A 44 -7.60 -24.04 24.35
N PHE A 45 -7.03 -24.35 23.18
CA PHE A 45 -6.32 -23.36 22.37
C PHE A 45 -7.20 -22.77 21.27
N GLY A 46 -6.94 -21.53 20.90
CA GLY A 46 -7.36 -20.99 19.60
C GLY A 46 -6.33 -21.30 18.52
N ARG A 47 -6.71 -21.11 17.25
CA ARG A 47 -5.77 -21.19 16.12
C ARG A 47 -4.55 -20.28 16.35
N ALA A 48 -3.37 -20.79 16.04
CA ALA A 48 -2.11 -20.06 16.10
C ALA A 48 -2.13 -18.87 15.12
N ARG A 49 -1.60 -17.73 15.55
CA ARG A 49 -1.63 -16.47 14.78
C ARG A 49 -0.36 -16.23 13.97
N SER A 50 0.77 -16.79 14.40
CA SER A 50 2.07 -16.39 13.85
C SER A 50 3.11 -17.50 13.69
N TYR A 51 3.12 -18.55 14.50
CA TYR A 51 4.11 -19.63 14.39
C TYR A 51 3.45 -20.99 14.19
N PHE A 52 3.93 -21.72 13.18
CA PHE A 52 3.49 -23.06 12.84
C PHE A 52 4.67 -24.02 12.81
N ILE A 53 4.42 -25.25 13.23
CA ILE A 53 5.35 -26.35 12.98
C ILE A 53 5.03 -26.88 11.58
N GLU A 54 6.02 -26.98 10.71
CA GLU A 54 5.90 -27.64 9.41
C GLU A 54 6.44 -29.07 9.53
N HIS A 55 5.60 -30.05 9.22
CA HIS A 55 5.97 -31.46 9.29
C HIS A 55 5.16 -32.26 8.26
N GLY A 56 5.83 -33.07 7.44
CA GLY A 56 5.15 -33.89 6.42
C GLY A 56 4.36 -33.10 5.37
N GLY A 57 4.68 -31.82 5.16
CA GLY A 57 3.95 -30.92 4.25
C GLY A 57 2.71 -30.25 4.87
N SER A 58 2.44 -30.49 6.15
CA SER A 58 1.33 -29.90 6.91
C SER A 58 1.81 -28.84 7.91
N LEU A 59 0.91 -27.90 8.25
CA LEU A 59 1.15 -26.83 9.22
C LEU A 59 0.33 -27.04 10.50
N TYR A 60 1.00 -26.97 11.65
CA TYR A 60 0.40 -27.26 12.95
C TYR A 60 0.53 -26.08 13.93
N ASP A 61 -0.52 -25.86 14.74
CA ASP A 61 -0.59 -24.78 15.72
C ASP A 61 0.47 -24.94 16.83
N SER A 62 1.56 -24.17 16.75
CA SER A 62 2.78 -24.42 17.55
C SER A 62 2.54 -24.50 19.07
N LYS A 63 1.68 -23.64 19.62
CA LYS A 63 1.31 -23.64 21.05
C LYS A 63 0.46 -24.83 21.46
N ALA A 64 -0.50 -25.21 20.62
CA ALA A 64 -1.37 -26.34 20.90
C ALA A 64 -0.56 -27.65 20.88
N ILE A 65 0.33 -27.80 19.90
CA ILE A 65 1.26 -28.93 19.84
C ILE A 65 2.20 -28.94 21.05
N ALA A 66 2.74 -27.79 21.46
CA ALA A 66 3.58 -27.72 22.67
C ALA A 66 2.83 -28.12 23.94
N GLY A 67 1.59 -27.64 24.10
CA GLY A 67 0.76 -27.98 25.26
C GLY A 67 0.43 -29.47 25.33
N ALA A 68 0.06 -30.07 24.20
CA ALA A 68 -0.18 -31.50 24.10
C ALA A 68 1.08 -32.33 24.32
N ALA A 69 2.22 -31.93 23.73
CA ALA A 69 3.50 -32.61 23.89
C ALA A 69 3.95 -32.62 25.36
N HIS A 70 3.74 -31.52 26.09
CA HIS A 70 3.99 -31.51 27.53
C HIS A 70 3.12 -32.52 28.27
N GLY A 71 1.84 -32.65 27.91
CA GLY A 71 0.95 -33.66 28.47
C GLY A 71 1.37 -35.09 28.18
N ILE A 72 1.87 -35.34 26.97
CA ILE A 72 2.40 -36.65 26.58
C ILE A 72 3.68 -36.99 27.35
N GLN A 73 4.57 -36.01 27.53
CA GLN A 73 5.85 -36.23 28.19
C GLN A 73 5.73 -36.30 29.73
N HIS A 74 4.88 -35.47 30.33
CA HIS A 74 4.86 -35.21 31.78
C HIS A 74 3.50 -35.47 32.45
N GLY A 75 2.50 -35.95 31.70
CA GLY A 75 1.19 -36.34 32.22
C GLY A 75 0.19 -35.20 32.44
N ALA A 76 0.58 -33.93 32.25
CA ALA A 76 -0.30 -32.77 32.34
C ALA A 76 -0.09 -31.85 31.15
N ALA A 77 -1.13 -31.53 30.37
CA ALA A 77 -0.99 -30.62 29.24
C ALA A 77 -0.88 -29.16 29.70
N LEU A 78 -0.11 -28.34 29.00
CA LEU A 78 -0.09 -26.89 29.22
C LEU A 78 -1.25 -26.24 28.46
N GLY A 79 -2.00 -25.36 29.13
CA GLY A 79 -3.03 -24.54 28.53
C GLY A 79 -2.51 -23.16 28.12
N PRO A 80 -3.32 -22.32 27.43
CA PRO A 80 -2.88 -21.03 26.93
C PRO A 80 -2.32 -20.07 27.99
N ALA A 81 -2.82 -20.15 29.22
CA ALA A 81 -2.41 -19.30 30.34
C ALA A 81 -1.01 -19.66 30.88
N ASP A 82 -0.51 -20.86 30.61
CA ASP A 82 0.79 -21.35 31.10
C ASP A 82 1.98 -20.83 30.25
N PHE A 83 1.70 -20.07 29.18
CA PHE A 83 2.71 -19.52 28.28
C PHE A 83 2.99 -18.04 28.59
N SER A 84 4.07 -17.75 29.33
CA SER A 84 4.49 -16.37 29.67
C SER A 84 5.46 -15.72 28.66
N GLY A 85 5.89 -16.44 27.62
CA GLY A 85 6.92 -16.00 26.65
C GLY A 85 6.44 -15.64 25.23
N GLY A 86 5.13 -15.68 24.97
CA GLY A 86 4.60 -15.48 23.61
C GLY A 86 4.97 -16.60 22.63
N ASP A 87 4.54 -16.49 21.37
CA ASP A 87 4.72 -17.55 20.37
C ASP A 87 6.21 -17.77 19.98
N ALA A 88 7.06 -16.75 20.15
CA ALA A 88 8.48 -16.81 19.81
C ALA A 88 9.27 -17.79 20.71
N THR A 89 8.92 -17.92 21.99
CA THR A 89 9.57 -18.87 22.91
C THR A 89 9.24 -20.32 22.52
N VAL A 90 8.00 -20.58 22.11
CA VAL A 90 7.59 -21.91 21.61
C VAL A 90 8.30 -22.23 20.32
N ALA A 91 8.46 -21.25 19.42
CA ALA A 91 9.21 -21.42 18.19
C ALA A 91 10.70 -21.77 18.45
N ALA A 92 11.34 -21.12 19.41
CA ALA A 92 12.71 -21.43 19.80
C ALA A 92 12.86 -22.86 20.35
N LEU A 93 11.91 -23.28 21.20
CA LEU A 93 11.83 -24.64 21.72
C LEU A 93 11.69 -25.67 20.59
N MET A 94 10.73 -25.49 19.69
CA MET A 94 10.45 -26.43 18.61
C MET A 94 11.64 -26.56 17.64
N ARG A 95 12.33 -25.45 17.34
CA ARG A 95 13.60 -25.47 16.58
C ARG A 95 14.69 -26.26 17.29
N ARG A 96 14.84 -26.08 18.61
CA ARG A 96 15.80 -26.85 19.42
C ARG A 96 15.51 -28.35 19.37
N LEU A 97 14.24 -28.74 19.31
CA LEU A 97 13.82 -30.13 19.15
C LEU A 97 13.90 -30.64 17.71
N GLY A 98 14.43 -29.84 16.78
CA GLY A 98 14.68 -30.19 15.38
C GLY A 98 13.47 -30.08 14.47
N PHE A 99 12.44 -29.31 14.83
CA PHE A 99 11.30 -29.05 13.96
C PHE A 99 11.52 -27.77 13.15
N HIS A 100 11.03 -27.79 11.91
CA HIS A 100 10.96 -26.57 11.12
C HIS A 100 9.78 -25.74 11.64
N VAL A 101 10.08 -24.53 12.15
CA VAL A 101 9.06 -23.59 12.58
C VAL A 101 9.01 -22.45 11.59
N THR A 102 7.96 -22.43 10.80
CA THR A 102 7.67 -21.36 9.88
C THR A 102 6.87 -20.28 10.60
N THR A 103 7.24 -19.03 10.34
CA THR A 103 6.39 -17.90 10.71
C THR A 103 5.37 -17.78 9.60
N SER A 104 4.10 -17.78 9.96
CA SER A 104 3.05 -17.52 9.00
C SER A 104 3.11 -16.08 8.57
N ALA A 105 3.87 -15.80 7.51
CA ALA A 105 3.67 -14.60 6.74
C ALA A 105 2.38 -14.68 5.88
N ALA A 106 1.64 -15.80 5.92
CA ALA A 106 0.50 -16.05 5.02
C ALA A 106 -0.73 -16.82 5.60
N ALA A 107 -0.75 -17.24 6.86
CA ALA A 107 -1.93 -17.92 7.45
C ALA A 107 -2.09 -17.57 8.94
N GLY A 108 -2.92 -16.55 9.23
CA GLY A 108 -3.12 -16.06 10.60
C GLY A 108 -4.34 -15.18 10.82
N THR A 109 -5.25 -15.07 9.86
CA THR A 109 -6.65 -14.64 10.04
C THR A 109 -7.42 -15.36 8.94
N SER A 110 -8.36 -16.25 9.28
CA SER A 110 -9.32 -16.68 8.25
C SER A 110 -10.26 -15.50 8.07
N TYR A 111 -10.07 -14.72 7.02
CA TYR A 111 -11.00 -13.64 6.72
C TYR A 111 -12.29 -14.22 6.17
N TRP A 112 -13.39 -13.48 6.30
CA TRP A 112 -14.70 -13.94 5.84
C TRP A 112 -14.77 -14.14 4.31
N TRP A 113 -13.83 -13.55 3.57
CA TRP A 113 -13.67 -13.72 2.13
C TRP A 113 -12.77 -14.90 1.74
N ASP A 114 -12.15 -15.60 2.70
CA ASP A 114 -11.26 -16.71 2.40
C ASP A 114 -12.06 -17.88 1.81
N GLY A 115 -11.64 -18.33 0.62
CA GLY A 115 -12.31 -19.42 -0.11
C GLY A 115 -13.38 -18.96 -1.09
N ASP A 116 -13.74 -17.67 -1.14
CA ASP A 116 -14.61 -17.12 -2.17
C ASP A 116 -13.80 -16.33 -3.23
N PRO A 117 -13.56 -16.88 -4.44
CA PRO A 117 -12.80 -16.20 -5.47
C PRO A 117 -13.48 -14.91 -5.98
N ARG A 118 -14.77 -14.72 -5.68
CA ARG A 118 -15.52 -13.51 -6.04
C ARG A 118 -15.16 -12.33 -5.16
N GLU A 119 -14.67 -12.62 -3.95
CA GLU A 119 -14.29 -11.61 -2.96
C GLU A 119 -12.83 -11.14 -3.09
N ARG A 120 -12.20 -11.34 -4.25
CA ARG A 120 -10.82 -10.91 -4.53
C ARG A 120 -10.73 -9.45 -4.98
N CYS A 121 -11.45 -8.56 -4.26
CA CYS A 121 -11.53 -7.13 -4.52
C CYS A 121 -11.14 -6.30 -3.29
N TRP A 122 -10.34 -5.27 -3.54
CA TRP A 122 -9.74 -4.42 -2.52
C TRP A 122 -9.81 -2.95 -2.93
N VAL A 123 -9.56 -2.06 -1.97
CA VAL A 123 -9.38 -0.64 -2.25
C VAL A 123 -8.06 -0.12 -1.66
N GLU A 124 -7.26 0.54 -2.49
CA GLU A 124 -6.16 1.39 -2.08
C GLU A 124 -6.67 2.82 -1.90
N ILE A 125 -6.41 3.42 -0.74
CA ILE A 125 -6.81 4.78 -0.38
C ILE A 125 -5.53 5.59 -0.24
N ARG A 126 -5.24 6.43 -1.23
CA ARG A 126 -3.93 7.07 -1.36
C ARG A 126 -4.04 8.56 -1.64
N GLN A 127 -3.15 9.34 -1.02
CA GLN A 127 -3.01 10.78 -1.24
C GLN A 127 -1.79 11.13 -2.10
N VAL A 128 -0.81 10.24 -2.18
CA VAL A 128 0.50 10.45 -2.85
C VAL A 128 0.55 9.86 -4.26
N GLU A 129 1.55 10.25 -5.05
CA GLU A 129 1.83 9.73 -6.40
C GLU A 129 2.10 8.22 -6.41
N GLY A 130 1.97 7.57 -7.59
CA GLY A 130 2.18 6.12 -7.77
C GLY A 130 0.94 5.26 -7.51
N ILE A 131 -0.26 5.85 -7.57
CA ILE A 131 -1.51 5.08 -7.48
C ILE A 131 -1.60 4.12 -8.67
N GLY A 132 -1.96 2.86 -8.41
CA GLY A 132 -2.11 1.86 -9.46
C GLY A 132 -0.82 1.20 -9.97
N THR A 133 0.35 1.55 -9.46
CA THR A 133 1.64 0.95 -9.87
C THR A 133 2.18 -0.06 -8.85
N TYR A 134 2.00 0.20 -7.56
CA TYR A 134 2.39 -0.72 -6.49
C TYR A 134 1.61 -0.41 -5.21
N LEU A 135 1.45 -1.43 -4.35
CA LEU A 135 1.09 -1.21 -2.95
C LEU A 135 2.37 -1.16 -2.12
N GLN A 136 2.46 -0.18 -1.21
CA GLN A 136 3.58 -0.04 -0.30
C GLN A 136 3.08 0.46 1.06
N CYS A 137 3.42 -0.28 2.12
CA CYS A 137 3.17 0.16 3.49
C CYS A 137 4.26 -0.33 4.46
N PRO A 138 4.47 0.36 5.59
CA PRO A 138 5.33 -0.13 6.66
C PRO A 138 4.86 -1.48 7.24
N LEU A 139 5.78 -2.25 7.83
CA LEU A 139 5.41 -3.46 8.60
C LEU A 139 4.67 -3.12 9.90
N VAL A 140 5.01 -1.98 10.50
CA VAL A 140 4.45 -1.48 11.76
C VAL A 140 4.33 0.04 11.69
N ARG A 141 3.47 0.62 12.53
CA ARG A 141 3.36 2.07 12.73
C ARG A 141 4.63 2.62 13.38
N GLU A 142 4.78 3.94 13.41
CA GLU A 142 5.90 4.63 14.06
C GLU A 142 6.06 4.25 15.55
N ASN A 143 4.96 3.92 16.23
CA ASN A 143 4.95 3.47 17.62
C ASN A 143 5.31 1.98 17.80
N GLY A 144 5.70 1.29 16.73
CA GLY A 144 6.06 -0.14 16.73
C GLY A 144 4.88 -1.11 16.74
N GLN A 145 3.63 -0.63 16.82
CA GLN A 145 2.45 -1.49 16.80
C GLN A 145 2.08 -1.87 15.36
N LYS A 146 1.50 -3.07 15.21
CA LYS A 146 0.88 -3.51 13.95
C LYS A 146 -0.31 -2.62 13.60
N ASP A 147 -0.47 -2.36 12.30
CA ASP A 147 -1.67 -1.71 11.77
C ASP A 147 -2.56 -2.79 11.12
N PRO A 148 -3.82 -2.94 11.57
CA PRO A 148 -4.72 -3.96 11.01
C PRO A 148 -4.97 -3.79 9.51
N TRP A 149 -4.78 -2.58 8.96
CA TRP A 149 -4.93 -2.30 7.53
C TRP A 149 -3.66 -2.62 6.73
N TYR A 150 -2.48 -2.47 7.33
CA TYR A 150 -1.22 -2.93 6.70
C TYR A 150 -1.12 -4.44 6.68
N GLU A 151 -1.73 -5.11 7.68
CA GLU A 151 -1.80 -6.58 7.73
C GLU A 151 -2.68 -7.19 6.63
N LEU A 152 -3.50 -6.40 5.94
CA LEU A 152 -4.25 -6.84 4.76
C LEU A 152 -3.40 -6.88 3.48
N VAL A 153 -2.36 -6.04 3.37
CA VAL A 153 -1.52 -5.98 2.16
C VAL A 153 -0.86 -7.33 1.83
N PRO A 154 -0.29 -8.10 2.79
CA PRO A 154 0.30 -9.40 2.48
C PRO A 154 -0.71 -10.51 2.15
N THR A 155 -2.01 -10.27 2.27
CA THR A 155 -3.05 -11.29 2.04
C THR A 155 -3.56 -11.30 0.60
N VAL A 156 -3.19 -10.30 -0.20
CA VAL A 156 -3.56 -10.22 -1.61
C VAL A 156 -2.90 -11.34 -2.43
N SER A 157 -3.64 -11.83 -3.41
CA SER A 157 -3.18 -12.86 -4.34
C SER A 157 -2.99 -12.31 -5.75
N VAL A 158 -2.07 -12.88 -6.53
CA VAL A 158 -1.87 -12.50 -7.95
C VAL A 158 -3.19 -12.59 -8.72
N GLY A 159 -3.54 -11.52 -9.42
CA GLY A 159 -4.82 -11.35 -10.12
C GLY A 159 -5.95 -10.74 -9.29
N ASP A 160 -5.74 -10.46 -7.99
CA ASP A 160 -6.69 -9.67 -7.20
C ASP A 160 -6.89 -8.29 -7.82
N VAL A 161 -8.11 -7.77 -7.70
CA VAL A 161 -8.48 -6.47 -8.25
C VAL A 161 -8.36 -5.39 -7.18
N ILE A 162 -7.61 -4.34 -7.50
CA ILE A 162 -7.43 -3.18 -6.63
C ILE A 162 -8.15 -1.98 -7.24
N PHE A 163 -9.14 -1.45 -6.52
CA PHE A 163 -9.77 -0.18 -6.84
C PHE A 163 -8.99 0.96 -6.17
N HIS A 164 -8.80 2.06 -6.89
CA HIS A 164 -7.93 3.15 -6.44
C HIS A 164 -8.76 4.36 -6.06
N TRP A 165 -8.83 4.64 -4.75
CA TRP A 165 -9.43 5.85 -4.21
C TRP A 165 -8.37 6.95 -4.05
N SER A 166 -8.55 8.05 -4.76
CA SER A 166 -7.71 9.24 -4.62
C SER A 166 -8.28 10.14 -3.53
N VAL A 167 -7.55 10.27 -2.41
CA VAL A 167 -7.91 11.21 -1.33
C VAL A 167 -7.91 12.65 -1.85
N ARG A 168 -7.00 12.97 -2.76
CA ARG A 168 -6.89 14.30 -3.39
C ARG A 168 -8.12 14.64 -4.24
N GLU A 169 -8.65 13.66 -4.97
CA GLU A 169 -9.81 13.86 -5.86
C GLU A 169 -11.15 13.55 -5.19
N GLY A 170 -11.14 12.86 -4.05
CA GLY A 170 -12.36 12.47 -3.34
C GLY A 170 -13.23 11.49 -4.11
N ARG A 171 -12.63 10.64 -4.95
CA ARG A 171 -13.30 9.67 -5.82
C ARG A 171 -12.41 8.47 -6.14
N PHE A 172 -13.02 7.42 -6.66
CA PHE A 172 -12.30 6.35 -7.36
C PHE A 172 -11.76 6.87 -8.71
N VAL A 173 -10.49 6.55 -9.01
CA VAL A 173 -9.79 7.04 -10.20
C VAL A 173 -9.43 5.94 -11.19
N GLY A 174 -9.31 4.70 -10.75
CA GLY A 174 -8.92 3.59 -11.61
C GLY A 174 -8.95 2.24 -10.91
N VAL A 175 -8.56 1.23 -11.67
CA VAL A 175 -8.46 -0.16 -11.23
C VAL A 175 -7.16 -0.77 -11.76
N SER A 176 -6.47 -1.56 -10.93
CA SER A 176 -5.31 -2.38 -11.31
C SER A 176 -5.49 -3.83 -10.86
N GLN A 177 -4.56 -4.69 -11.27
CA GLN A 177 -4.45 -6.06 -10.79
C GLN A 177 -3.14 -6.29 -10.04
N VAL A 178 -3.16 -7.19 -9.06
CA VAL A 178 -1.95 -7.64 -8.35
C VAL A 178 -1.08 -8.48 -9.30
N ALA A 179 0.14 -8.00 -9.57
CA ALA A 179 1.09 -8.66 -10.45
C ALA A 179 2.01 -9.63 -9.70
N THR A 180 2.36 -9.31 -8.45
CA THR A 180 3.28 -10.11 -7.63
C THR A 180 2.72 -10.35 -6.23
N PRO A 181 3.05 -11.47 -5.57
CA PRO A 181 2.78 -11.63 -4.15
C PRO A 181 3.50 -10.57 -3.32
N ALA A 182 2.98 -10.26 -2.14
CA ALA A 182 3.62 -9.30 -1.25
C ALA A 182 5.02 -9.76 -0.82
N ARG A 183 5.98 -8.84 -0.92
CA ARG A 183 7.36 -9.04 -0.45
C ARG A 183 7.67 -8.08 0.70
N VAL A 184 8.51 -8.54 1.62
CA VAL A 184 9.08 -7.67 2.65
C VAL A 184 10.34 -7.02 2.10
N THR A 185 10.35 -5.70 2.05
CA THR A 185 11.50 -4.88 1.70
C THR A 185 12.15 -4.36 2.98
N ARG A 186 13.49 -4.34 3.05
CA ARG A 186 14.24 -3.76 4.17
C ARG A 186 15.08 -2.61 3.62
N SER A 187 14.66 -1.37 3.88
CA SER A 187 15.41 -0.17 3.50
C SER A 187 15.50 0.76 4.72
N GLY A 188 16.68 1.27 5.05
CA GLY A 188 16.85 2.30 6.09
C GLY A 188 16.45 1.90 7.52
N GLY A 189 16.43 0.62 7.87
CA GLY A 189 16.18 0.14 9.25
C GLY A 189 14.72 -0.12 9.62
N THR A 190 13.75 0.25 8.78
CA THR A 190 12.33 -0.14 8.92
C THR A 190 11.89 -0.93 7.70
N GLY A 191 11.30 -2.11 7.92
CA GLY A 191 10.80 -2.94 6.82
C GLY A 191 9.43 -2.48 6.34
N GLY A 192 9.05 -2.84 5.11
CA GLY A 192 7.71 -2.59 4.56
C GLY A 192 7.24 -3.70 3.63
N TYR A 193 5.93 -3.84 3.48
CA TYR A 193 5.34 -4.66 2.43
C TYR A 193 5.38 -3.91 1.10
N TRP A 194 5.62 -4.68 0.04
CA TRP A 194 5.58 -4.21 -1.33
C TRP A 194 4.85 -5.22 -2.21
N VAL A 195 3.96 -4.73 -3.07
CA VAL A 195 3.21 -5.52 -4.07
C VAL A 195 3.28 -4.76 -5.38
N ASP A 196 3.71 -5.39 -6.47
CA ASP A 196 3.63 -4.74 -7.78
C ASP A 196 2.22 -4.87 -8.34
N LEU A 197 1.72 -3.79 -8.94
CA LEU A 197 0.44 -3.78 -9.63
C LEU A 197 0.68 -3.62 -11.13
N GLU A 198 -0.25 -4.16 -11.92
CA GLU A 198 -0.23 -4.04 -13.37
C GLU A 198 -1.60 -3.67 -13.93
N GLY A 199 -1.60 -3.23 -15.19
CA GLY A 199 -2.84 -3.02 -15.93
C GLY A 199 -3.71 -1.88 -15.40
N PHE A 200 -3.11 -0.83 -14.81
CA PHE A 200 -3.87 0.32 -14.34
C PHE A 200 -4.74 0.88 -15.47
N ARG A 201 -6.04 0.95 -15.19
CA ARG A 201 -7.06 1.45 -16.10
C ARG A 201 -7.92 2.50 -15.38
N PRO A 202 -8.03 3.72 -15.92
CA PRO A 202 -8.98 4.70 -15.41
C PRO A 202 -10.43 4.18 -15.45
N LEU A 203 -11.21 4.53 -14.43
CA LEU A 203 -12.66 4.30 -14.43
C LEU A 203 -13.33 5.37 -15.29
N ALA A 204 -14.31 4.98 -16.12
CA ALA A 204 -15.08 5.93 -16.91
C ALA A 204 -16.28 6.48 -16.09
N VAL A 205 -16.79 5.70 -15.13
CA VAL A 205 -17.76 6.14 -14.12
C VAL A 205 -17.08 7.00 -13.07
N THR A 206 -17.75 8.09 -12.70
CA THR A 206 -17.38 8.87 -11.52
C THR A 206 -18.08 8.28 -10.31
N VAL A 207 -17.30 7.68 -9.41
CA VAL A 207 -17.77 7.24 -8.08
C VAL A 207 -17.05 8.05 -7.02
N ASP A 208 -17.71 9.10 -6.54
CA ASP A 208 -17.23 10.05 -5.53
C ASP A 208 -18.04 9.93 -4.23
N HIS A 209 -17.75 10.80 -3.25
CA HIS A 209 -18.52 10.85 -2.00
C HIS A 209 -20.02 11.11 -2.20
N ARG A 210 -20.44 11.82 -3.26
CA ARG A 210 -21.86 12.07 -3.52
C ARG A 210 -22.54 10.76 -3.93
N VAL A 211 -21.92 9.97 -4.82
CA VAL A 211 -22.44 8.66 -5.22
C VAL A 211 -22.51 7.70 -4.04
N LEU A 212 -21.44 7.64 -3.23
CA LEU A 212 -21.41 6.78 -2.05
C LEU A 212 -22.50 7.12 -1.04
N ARG A 213 -22.73 8.41 -0.77
CA ARG A 213 -23.80 8.86 0.14
C ARG A 213 -25.19 8.59 -0.41
N ALA A 214 -25.38 8.70 -1.73
CA ALA A 214 -26.64 8.33 -2.38
C ALA A 214 -26.93 6.81 -2.29
N LYS A 215 -25.88 5.99 -2.09
CA LYS A 215 -25.96 4.54 -1.86
C LYS A 215 -25.78 4.15 -0.39
N ALA A 216 -25.88 5.10 0.54
CA ALA A 216 -25.58 4.85 1.94
C ALA A 216 -26.44 3.73 2.53
N ASP A 217 -27.74 3.68 2.22
CA ASP A 217 -28.62 2.63 2.76
C ASP A 217 -28.14 1.24 2.36
N PHE A 218 -27.90 1.01 1.08
CA PHE A 218 -27.31 -0.24 0.59
C PHE A 218 -25.97 -0.58 1.28
N ILE A 219 -25.08 0.40 1.47
CA ILE A 219 -23.76 0.18 2.08
C ILE A 219 -23.89 -0.21 3.57
N TYR A 220 -24.86 0.36 4.29
CA TYR A 220 -25.14 0.01 5.68
C TYR A 220 -25.80 -1.37 5.79
N ASP A 221 -26.76 -1.67 4.92
CA ASP A 221 -27.47 -2.94 4.93
C ASP A 221 -26.50 -4.09 4.57
N LEU A 222 -25.64 -3.89 3.56
CA LEU A 222 -24.56 -4.84 3.24
C LEU A 222 -23.59 -5.06 4.41
N ARG A 223 -23.24 -4.01 5.15
CA ARG A 223 -22.39 -4.14 6.35
C ARG A 223 -23.09 -5.02 7.39
N ASP A 224 -24.37 -4.75 7.67
CA ASP A 224 -25.13 -5.45 8.70
C ASP A 224 -25.33 -6.92 8.34
N GLU A 225 -25.64 -7.23 7.07
CA GLU A 225 -25.70 -8.59 6.55
C GLU A 225 -24.36 -9.34 6.69
N LEU A 226 -23.25 -8.72 6.27
CA LEU A 226 -21.93 -9.34 6.39
C LEU A 226 -21.55 -9.57 7.86
N GLU A 227 -21.88 -8.63 8.76
CA GLU A 227 -21.62 -8.76 10.19
C GLU A 227 -22.45 -9.87 10.83
N GLU A 228 -23.71 -10.03 10.42
CA GLU A 228 -24.58 -11.10 10.90
C GLU A 228 -24.06 -12.48 10.46
N HIS A 229 -23.62 -12.62 9.20
CA HIS A 229 -23.16 -13.89 8.65
C HIS A 229 -21.75 -14.28 9.08
N HIS A 230 -20.87 -13.30 9.25
CA HIS A 230 -19.43 -13.54 9.40
C HIS A 230 -18.81 -12.95 10.68
N GLY A 231 -19.54 -12.11 11.40
CA GLY A 231 -19.02 -11.38 12.55
C GLY A 231 -18.04 -10.27 12.18
N ARG A 232 -17.27 -9.81 13.17
CA ARG A 232 -16.24 -8.76 13.02
C ARG A 232 -14.82 -9.32 13.19
N PRO A 233 -13.79 -8.70 12.58
CA PRO A 233 -13.84 -7.46 11.79
C PRO A 233 -14.15 -7.70 10.30
N LEU A 234 -14.94 -6.79 9.71
CA LEU A 234 -15.26 -6.83 8.27
C LEU A 234 -14.22 -6.16 7.37
N ASN A 235 -13.40 -5.25 7.91
CA ASN A 235 -12.37 -4.50 7.18
C ASN A 235 -12.89 -3.66 6.00
N LEU A 236 -14.09 -3.06 6.13
CA LEU A 236 -14.69 -2.17 5.14
C LEU A 236 -14.06 -0.75 5.18
N PRO A 237 -14.00 -0.02 4.06
CA PRO A 237 -13.28 1.26 3.97
C PRO A 237 -14.05 2.47 4.52
N PHE A 238 -15.16 2.27 5.23
CA PHE A 238 -16.10 3.35 5.55
C PHE A 238 -16.12 3.72 7.02
N GLN A 239 -16.22 5.02 7.28
CA GLN A 239 -16.53 5.53 8.60
C GLN A 239 -18.05 5.57 8.76
N PHE A 240 -18.61 4.53 9.37
CA PHE A 240 -20.03 4.45 9.68
C PHE A 240 -20.39 5.36 10.86
N THR A 241 -21.44 6.16 10.69
CA THR A 241 -22.01 7.00 11.76
C THR A 241 -23.52 6.77 11.88
N ARG A 242 -24.17 7.32 12.92
CA ARG A 242 -25.65 7.27 13.03
C ARG A 242 -26.34 8.03 11.90
N ASP A 243 -25.73 9.13 11.44
CA ASP A 243 -26.21 9.90 10.31
C ASP A 243 -25.63 9.31 9.01
N ARG A 244 -26.44 8.52 8.29
CA ARG A 244 -26.03 7.85 7.05
C ARG A 244 -25.58 8.84 5.97
N SER A 245 -26.03 10.09 6.01
CA SER A 245 -25.60 11.13 5.05
C SER A 245 -24.14 11.54 5.22
N GLN A 246 -23.54 11.26 6.39
CA GLN A 246 -22.15 11.54 6.70
C GLN A 246 -21.19 10.41 6.32
N LEU A 247 -21.70 9.37 5.62
CA LEU A 247 -20.88 8.28 5.09
C LEU A 247 -19.70 8.86 4.29
N ARG A 248 -18.51 8.35 4.63
CA ARG A 248 -17.25 8.73 4.01
C ARG A 248 -16.25 7.60 4.10
N PHE A 249 -15.23 7.67 3.27
CA PHE A 249 -14.06 6.82 3.40
C PHE A 249 -13.32 7.10 4.72
N MET A 250 -12.79 6.05 5.34
CA MET A 250 -11.79 6.15 6.39
C MET A 250 -10.45 6.58 5.79
N SER A 251 -9.54 7.05 6.65
CA SER A 251 -8.19 7.49 6.25
C SER A 251 -7.13 6.36 6.33
N ASN A 252 -7.57 5.11 6.36
CA ASN A 252 -6.68 3.94 6.30
C ASN A 252 -6.10 3.78 4.89
N TYR A 253 -5.01 3.04 4.76
CA TYR A 253 -4.32 2.87 3.48
C TYR A 253 -5.00 1.84 2.55
N PHE A 254 -5.45 0.72 3.11
CA PHE A 254 -5.92 -0.44 2.34
C PHE A 254 -7.11 -1.08 3.06
N ALA A 255 -8.08 -1.59 2.31
CA ALA A 255 -9.28 -2.22 2.88
C ALA A 255 -9.89 -3.27 1.94
N LYS A 256 -10.77 -4.11 2.50
CA LYS A 256 -11.60 -5.02 1.73
C LYS A 256 -12.70 -4.23 1.01
N LEU A 257 -12.94 -4.54 -0.27
CA LEU A 257 -14.09 -4.04 -1.02
C LEU A 257 -14.99 -5.24 -1.39
N PRO A 258 -16.17 -5.42 -0.76
CA PRO A 258 -17.02 -6.58 -1.02
C PRO A 258 -17.49 -6.67 -2.47
N ALA A 259 -17.65 -7.89 -3.00
CA ALA A 259 -18.05 -8.09 -4.39
C ALA A 259 -19.41 -7.46 -4.71
N ALA A 260 -20.36 -7.54 -3.76
CA ALA A 260 -21.68 -6.91 -3.89
C ALA A 260 -21.59 -5.38 -4.03
N LEU A 261 -20.68 -4.75 -3.28
CA LEU A 261 -20.43 -3.31 -3.38
C LEU A 261 -19.75 -2.94 -4.70
N VAL A 262 -18.83 -3.78 -5.18
CA VAL A 262 -18.21 -3.59 -6.50
C VAL A 262 -19.27 -3.65 -7.61
N ALA A 263 -20.18 -4.62 -7.56
CA ALA A 263 -21.26 -4.75 -8.52
C ALA A 263 -22.20 -3.52 -8.50
N GLU A 264 -22.57 -3.05 -7.32
CA GLU A 264 -23.45 -1.90 -7.14
C GLU A 264 -22.82 -0.59 -7.65
N LEU A 265 -21.52 -0.39 -7.44
CA LEU A 265 -20.82 0.85 -7.81
C LEU A 265 -20.30 0.85 -9.26
N PHE A 266 -19.93 -0.31 -9.81
CA PHE A 266 -19.15 -0.41 -11.06
C PHE A 266 -19.70 -1.41 -12.09
N GLY A 267 -20.85 -2.05 -11.83
CA GLY A 267 -21.34 -3.20 -12.61
C GLY A 267 -21.56 -2.96 -14.11
N ALA A 268 -21.80 -1.71 -14.53
CA ALA A 268 -22.02 -1.38 -15.94
C ALA A 268 -20.74 -1.23 -16.79
N GLU A 269 -19.55 -1.05 -16.17
CA GLU A 269 -18.33 -0.65 -16.91
C GLU A 269 -17.16 -1.63 -16.86
N THR A 270 -17.23 -2.65 -16.00
CA THR A 270 -16.04 -3.46 -15.71
C THR A 270 -15.99 -4.81 -16.42
N ASN A 271 -17.06 -5.26 -17.10
CA ASN A 271 -17.26 -6.69 -17.42
C ASN A 271 -16.94 -7.58 -16.19
N TRP A 272 -17.05 -7.03 -14.98
CA TRP A 272 -16.74 -7.73 -13.74
C TRP A 272 -17.87 -8.70 -13.49
N HIS A 273 -17.66 -9.91 -13.99
CA HIS A 273 -18.37 -11.09 -13.57
C HIS A 273 -17.39 -11.93 -12.76
N PRO A 274 -17.81 -12.51 -11.63
CA PRO A 274 -17.00 -13.50 -10.94
C PRO A 274 -16.73 -14.69 -11.90
N ARG A 275 -15.60 -14.69 -12.61
CA ARG A 275 -15.21 -15.80 -13.47
C ARG A 275 -14.65 -16.91 -12.61
N THR A 276 -15.39 -18.02 -12.53
CA THR A 276 -14.88 -19.34 -12.14
C THR A 276 -13.71 -19.72 -13.04
N LEU A 277 -12.50 -19.76 -12.48
CA LEU A 277 -11.36 -20.43 -13.10
C LEU A 277 -11.53 -21.94 -12.93
N THR A 278 -12.19 -22.59 -13.88
CA THR A 278 -11.96 -24.02 -14.12
C THR A 278 -10.77 -24.15 -15.06
N GLY A 279 -9.77 -24.91 -14.64
CA GLY A 279 -8.51 -25.05 -15.36
C GLY A 279 -8.65 -25.79 -16.68
N ALA A 280 -7.84 -25.39 -17.67
CA ALA A 280 -7.13 -26.29 -18.58
C ALA A 280 -6.23 -25.48 -19.53
N SER A 281 -4.94 -25.86 -19.53
CA SER A 281 -3.96 -25.83 -20.64
C SER A 281 -3.73 -24.54 -21.45
N ALA A 282 -2.45 -24.14 -21.46
CA ALA A 282 -1.86 -23.26 -22.47
C ALA A 282 -2.10 -23.80 -23.90
N PRO A 283 -2.17 -22.89 -24.88
CA PRO A 283 -1.31 -23.10 -26.04
C PRO A 283 -0.55 -21.84 -26.47
N THR A 284 0.54 -22.16 -27.15
CA THR A 284 1.62 -21.36 -27.71
C THR A 284 1.24 -20.68 -29.03
N GLN A 285 1.78 -19.47 -29.26
CA GLN A 285 1.90 -18.69 -30.52
C GLN A 285 0.58 -18.11 -31.10
N SER A 286 0.54 -16.92 -31.72
CA SER A 286 1.54 -16.26 -32.58
C SER A 286 1.48 -14.73 -32.49
N ARG A 287 2.64 -14.07 -32.65
CA ARG A 287 2.77 -12.61 -32.82
C ARG A 287 1.93 -12.13 -34.00
N ARG A 288 0.92 -11.31 -33.72
CA ARG A 288 0.37 -10.33 -34.67
C ARG A 288 0.77 -8.94 -34.19
N ILE A 289 1.66 -8.31 -34.95
CA ILE A 289 1.93 -6.87 -34.80
C ILE A 289 0.65 -6.17 -35.26
N VAL A 290 -0.19 -5.79 -34.30
CA VAL A 290 -1.28 -4.85 -34.56
C VAL A 290 -0.65 -3.47 -34.41
N SER A 291 -0.64 -2.73 -35.51
CA SER A 291 -0.32 -1.30 -35.54
C SER A 291 -1.13 -0.61 -34.45
N ARG A 292 -0.44 -0.14 -33.41
CA ARG A 292 -1.04 0.58 -32.29
C ARG A 292 -1.31 1.99 -32.81
N GLN A 293 -2.56 2.28 -33.17
CA GLN A 293 -3.01 3.66 -33.26
C GLN A 293 -2.76 4.30 -31.89
N VAL A 294 -1.88 5.31 -31.89
CA VAL A 294 -1.60 6.17 -30.75
C VAL A 294 -2.90 6.92 -30.42
N PRO A 295 -3.44 6.83 -29.20
CA PRO A 295 -4.56 7.67 -28.79
C PRO A 295 -4.12 9.13 -28.82
N ALA A 296 -5.04 10.04 -29.22
CA ALA A 296 -4.79 11.48 -29.31
C ALA A 296 -4.26 12.09 -27.99
N PRO A 297 -3.53 13.22 -28.04
CA PRO A 297 -2.84 13.80 -26.89
C PRO A 297 -3.81 14.25 -25.79
N ALA A 298 -3.42 14.04 -24.53
CA ALA A 298 -4.12 14.56 -23.37
C ALA A 298 -3.77 16.05 -23.20
N PHE A 299 -4.80 16.91 -23.19
CA PHE A 299 -4.64 18.36 -23.22
C PHE A 299 -4.23 18.92 -21.85
N LEU A 300 -3.18 19.74 -21.81
CA LEU A 300 -2.87 20.60 -20.67
C LEU A 300 -4.01 21.61 -20.47
N ALA A 301 -4.36 21.93 -19.22
CA ALA A 301 -5.39 22.91 -18.90
C ALA A 301 -4.77 24.29 -18.61
N PRO A 302 -5.45 25.41 -18.93
CA PRO A 302 -4.95 26.75 -18.61
C PRO A 302 -4.56 26.88 -17.13
N PHE A 303 -3.39 27.47 -16.87
CA PHE A 303 -2.87 27.60 -15.52
C PHE A 303 -3.72 28.54 -14.66
N LYS A 304 -4.04 28.10 -13.43
CA LYS A 304 -4.70 28.91 -12.39
C LYS A 304 -3.81 28.95 -11.14
N PRO A 305 -3.38 30.13 -10.67
CA PRO A 305 -2.58 30.26 -9.44
C PRO A 305 -3.32 29.68 -8.23
N LYS A 306 -2.59 29.04 -7.31
CA LYS A 306 -3.15 28.60 -6.00
C LYS A 306 -3.03 29.72 -4.96
N ALA A 307 -3.93 29.75 -3.97
CA ALA A 307 -3.95 30.76 -2.91
C ALA A 307 -2.84 30.53 -1.85
N ASP A 308 -2.16 31.62 -1.47
CA ASP A 308 -1.10 31.66 -0.43
C ASP A 308 -1.63 32.09 0.95
N THR A 309 -2.72 31.50 1.44
CA THR A 309 -3.32 31.91 2.72
C THR A 309 -2.89 31.02 3.89
N THR A 310 -2.20 31.63 4.85
CA THR A 310 -1.77 31.12 6.16
C THR A 310 -2.96 30.63 7.02
N TYR A 311 -2.85 29.45 7.63
CA TYR A 311 -3.75 29.04 8.71
C TYR A 311 -2.92 28.66 9.94
N GLU A 312 -3.09 29.38 11.03
CA GLU A 312 -2.49 29.05 12.33
C GLU A 312 -3.37 28.01 13.02
N ALA A 313 -2.84 26.81 13.23
CA ALA A 313 -3.38 25.84 14.17
C ALA A 313 -2.47 25.84 15.40
N LEU A 314 -3.01 26.28 16.54
CA LEU A 314 -2.31 26.30 17.81
C LEU A 314 -2.29 24.86 18.37
N VAL A 315 -1.15 24.18 18.23
CA VAL A 315 -0.82 22.97 19.00
C VAL A 315 0.47 23.25 19.74
N THR A 316 0.43 23.01 21.04
CA THR A 316 1.41 23.33 22.06
C THR A 316 2.85 23.00 21.67
N ALA A 317 3.71 24.03 21.68
CA ALA A 317 5.17 24.00 21.83
C ALA A 317 6.04 23.17 20.85
N ARG A 318 6.07 23.57 19.58
CA ARG A 318 7.31 23.85 18.83
C ARG A 318 6.95 24.56 17.52
N THR A 319 7.23 25.84 17.43
CA THR A 319 7.03 26.63 16.21
C THR A 319 8.01 26.15 15.14
N GLN A 320 7.59 25.21 14.29
CA GLN A 320 8.22 24.99 12.99
C GLN A 320 7.43 25.75 11.93
N ARG A 321 8.02 26.85 11.48
CA ARG A 321 7.55 27.63 10.34
C ARG A 321 7.91 26.86 9.06
N ARG A 322 6.97 26.10 8.49
CA ARG A 322 7.14 25.50 7.14
C ARG A 322 6.58 26.47 6.10
N HIS A 323 7.45 27.18 5.38
CA HIS A 323 7.07 27.94 4.19
C HIS A 323 6.90 26.98 2.99
N ARG A 324 5.91 27.23 2.12
CA ARG A 324 5.63 26.45 0.90
C ARG A 324 6.39 27.03 -0.30
N ASP A 325 7.70 26.90 -0.30
CA ASP A 325 8.58 27.54 -1.30
C ASP A 325 8.36 27.02 -2.74
N HIS A 326 7.84 25.80 -2.91
CA HIS A 326 7.63 25.18 -4.23
C HIS A 326 6.46 25.81 -5.01
N GLU A 327 5.32 26.06 -4.34
CA GLU A 327 4.13 26.61 -4.99
C GLU A 327 4.33 28.08 -5.38
N THR A 328 5.05 28.82 -4.53
CA THR A 328 5.54 30.17 -4.82
C THR A 328 6.43 30.19 -6.07
N LEU A 329 7.38 29.26 -6.18
CA LEU A 329 8.29 29.17 -7.33
C LEU A 329 7.53 28.90 -8.64
N VAL A 330 6.59 27.95 -8.63
CA VAL A 330 5.76 27.62 -9.80
C VAL A 330 4.87 28.79 -10.20
N ASN A 331 4.18 29.43 -9.24
CA ASN A 331 3.33 30.59 -9.51
C ASN A 331 4.14 31.76 -10.09
N ALA A 332 5.32 32.04 -9.53
CA ALA A 332 6.20 33.10 -10.03
C ALA A 332 6.67 32.83 -11.47
N CYS A 333 7.04 31.58 -11.78
CA CYS A 333 7.43 31.20 -13.14
C CYS A 333 6.27 31.30 -14.12
N ALA A 334 5.07 30.83 -13.75
CA ALA A 334 3.88 30.93 -14.59
C ALA A 334 3.54 32.38 -14.95
N LEU A 335 3.52 33.28 -13.96
CA LEU A 335 3.29 34.71 -14.19
C LEU A 335 4.37 35.34 -15.09
N TRP A 336 5.63 34.95 -14.88
CA TRP A 336 6.75 35.40 -15.69
C TRP A 336 6.64 34.94 -17.16
N LEU A 337 6.25 33.69 -17.40
CA LEU A 337 5.98 33.16 -18.74
C LEU A 337 4.81 33.90 -19.40
N GLN A 338 3.74 34.16 -18.65
CA GLN A 338 2.57 34.89 -19.15
C GLN A 338 2.93 36.32 -19.59
N SER A 339 3.77 37.02 -18.82
CA SER A 339 4.27 38.35 -19.21
C SER A 339 5.14 38.37 -20.48
N ARG A 340 5.57 37.20 -20.97
CA ARG A 340 6.33 37.01 -22.22
C ARG A 340 5.47 36.49 -23.37
N GLY A 341 4.15 36.48 -23.22
CA GLY A 341 3.23 36.06 -24.27
C GLY A 341 3.06 34.55 -24.39
N HIS A 342 3.62 33.77 -23.46
CA HIS A 342 3.31 32.35 -23.37
C HIS A 342 1.96 32.12 -22.69
N THR A 343 1.35 30.96 -22.95
CA THR A 343 0.14 30.51 -22.23
C THR A 343 0.51 29.36 -21.31
N PRO A 344 0.80 29.62 -20.02
CA PRO A 344 1.14 28.57 -19.08
C PRO A 344 -0.05 27.64 -18.88
N ALA A 345 0.25 26.36 -18.73
CA ALA A 345 -0.72 25.31 -18.53
C ALA A 345 -0.18 24.30 -17.52
N ARG A 346 -1.08 23.53 -16.91
CA ARG A 346 -0.76 22.48 -15.95
C ARG A 346 -1.77 21.35 -16.06
N ASN A 347 -1.45 20.22 -15.47
CA ASN A 347 -2.44 19.18 -15.21
C ASN A 347 -2.24 18.60 -13.81
N ALA A 348 -2.71 17.38 -13.56
CA ALA A 348 -2.61 16.73 -12.26
C ALA A 348 -1.18 16.30 -11.88
N ALA A 349 -0.33 16.03 -12.89
CA ALA A 349 1.03 15.52 -12.77
C ALA A 349 2.10 16.55 -13.18
N VAL A 350 1.85 17.34 -14.23
CA VAL A 350 2.76 18.37 -14.71
C VAL A 350 2.56 19.65 -13.92
N ASP A 351 3.61 20.05 -13.17
CA ASP A 351 3.63 21.27 -12.37
C ASP A 351 3.35 22.51 -13.22
N LEU A 352 4.07 22.63 -14.35
CA LEU A 352 3.97 23.74 -15.27
C LEU A 352 4.37 23.32 -16.69
N GLY A 353 3.81 23.95 -17.70
CA GLY A 353 4.13 23.75 -19.10
C GLY A 353 3.47 24.81 -19.97
N LEU A 354 3.56 24.66 -21.28
CA LEU A 354 2.83 25.51 -22.22
C LEU A 354 1.58 24.81 -22.75
N LEU A 355 0.50 25.56 -22.96
CA LEU A 355 -0.80 25.01 -23.35
C LEU A 355 -0.76 24.19 -24.65
N ASP A 356 0.13 24.54 -25.58
CA ASP A 356 0.36 23.84 -26.84
C ASP A 356 1.19 22.53 -26.70
N GLY A 357 1.62 22.23 -25.46
CA GLY A 357 2.40 21.05 -25.13
C GLY A 357 3.85 21.09 -25.61
N THR A 358 4.36 22.20 -26.15
CA THR A 358 5.74 22.24 -26.69
C THR A 358 6.81 22.26 -25.61
N VAL A 359 6.46 22.66 -24.39
CA VAL A 359 7.39 22.75 -23.25
C VAL A 359 6.75 22.19 -21.99
N ILE A 360 7.52 21.38 -21.28
CA ILE A 360 7.19 20.79 -19.97
C ILE A 360 8.21 21.29 -18.97
N ILE A 361 7.74 21.79 -17.83
CA ILE A 361 8.56 22.39 -16.78
C ILE A 361 8.28 21.69 -15.46
N GLU A 362 9.33 21.16 -14.83
CA GLU A 362 9.24 20.49 -13.52
C GLU A 362 9.95 21.31 -12.46
N ALA A 363 9.28 21.58 -11.33
CA ALA A 363 9.83 22.43 -10.29
C ALA A 363 10.45 21.63 -9.13
N LYS A 364 11.66 22.00 -8.69
CA LYS A 364 12.35 21.34 -7.57
C LYS A 364 12.96 22.33 -6.59
N LEU A 365 12.72 22.06 -5.30
CA LEU A 365 13.43 22.69 -4.21
C LEU A 365 14.71 21.90 -3.91
N THR A 366 15.80 22.63 -3.68
CA THR A 366 17.15 22.07 -3.53
C THR A 366 17.58 21.88 -2.08
N ALA A 367 16.71 22.18 -1.10
CA ALA A 367 16.99 22.02 0.33
C ALA A 367 17.39 20.58 0.75
N GLY A 368 17.02 19.56 -0.04
CA GLY A 368 17.41 18.15 0.14
C GLY A 368 18.68 17.73 -0.63
N GLY A 369 19.35 18.66 -1.30
CA GLY A 369 20.54 18.42 -2.12
C GLY A 369 20.25 18.14 -3.60
N TRP A 370 21.20 18.54 -4.46
CA TRP A 370 21.11 18.47 -5.92
C TRP A 370 20.91 17.05 -6.50
N PRO A 371 21.59 15.98 -6.04
CA PRO A 371 21.46 14.66 -6.66
C PRO A 371 20.04 14.07 -6.55
N GLY A 372 19.32 14.37 -5.47
CA GLY A 372 17.94 13.92 -5.29
C GLY A 372 16.97 14.69 -6.18
N ALA A 373 17.07 16.02 -6.15
CA ALA A 373 16.24 16.92 -6.95
C ALA A 373 16.37 16.65 -8.46
N ILE A 374 17.60 16.48 -8.95
CA ILE A 374 17.86 16.26 -10.38
C ILE A 374 17.37 14.89 -10.84
N ARG A 375 17.62 13.82 -10.07
CA ARG A 375 17.13 12.48 -10.44
C ARG A 375 15.61 12.41 -10.50
N ALA A 376 14.94 13.05 -9.54
CA ALA A 376 13.49 13.16 -9.54
C ALA A 376 12.98 13.92 -10.76
N ALA A 377 13.56 15.11 -11.04
CA ALA A 377 13.15 15.93 -12.18
C ALA A 377 13.35 15.21 -13.52
N ILE A 378 14.48 14.53 -13.73
CA ILE A 378 14.74 13.78 -14.97
C ILE A 378 13.69 12.68 -15.17
N GLY A 379 13.41 11.89 -14.12
CA GLY A 379 12.42 10.83 -14.20
C GLY A 379 11.03 11.37 -14.57
N GLN A 380 10.59 12.41 -13.86
CA GLN A 380 9.30 13.04 -14.07
C GLN A 380 9.20 13.70 -15.46
N LEU A 381 10.18 14.49 -15.88
CA LEU A 381 10.15 15.19 -17.17
C LEU A 381 10.02 14.22 -18.36
N TYR A 382 10.75 13.11 -18.36
CA TYR A 382 10.62 12.10 -19.42
C TYR A 382 9.31 11.31 -19.33
N GLU A 383 8.85 10.99 -18.11
CA GLU A 383 7.54 10.37 -17.89
C GLU A 383 6.43 11.27 -18.43
N TYR A 384 6.46 12.56 -18.11
CA TYR A 384 5.45 13.52 -18.52
C TYR A 384 5.42 13.71 -20.03
N ARG A 385 6.59 13.78 -20.66
CA ARG A 385 6.70 13.85 -22.12
C ARG A 385 6.06 12.64 -22.80
N TYR A 386 6.27 11.46 -22.24
CA TYR A 386 5.79 10.22 -22.82
C TYR A 386 4.31 9.96 -22.54
N PHE A 387 3.87 10.14 -21.29
CA PHE A 387 2.54 9.72 -20.83
C PHE A 387 1.53 10.86 -20.69
N GLN A 388 1.97 12.07 -20.30
CA GLN A 388 1.04 13.16 -19.95
C GLN A 388 0.77 14.08 -21.13
N VAL A 389 1.82 14.54 -21.81
CA VAL A 389 1.68 15.41 -23.00
C VAL A 389 1.66 14.57 -24.28
N ALA A 390 2.23 13.36 -24.24
CA ALA A 390 2.34 12.44 -25.38
C ALA A 390 2.93 13.12 -26.64
N ARG A 391 3.90 14.01 -26.42
CA ARG A 391 4.57 14.80 -27.46
C ARG A 391 6.08 14.53 -27.43
N PRO A 392 6.60 13.66 -28.30
CA PRO A 392 7.99 13.20 -28.24
C PRO A 392 9.03 14.32 -28.39
N ASP A 393 8.66 15.40 -29.09
CA ASP A 393 9.48 16.60 -29.35
C ASP A 393 9.32 17.70 -28.30
N ALA A 394 8.51 17.50 -27.25
CA ALA A 394 8.36 18.52 -26.22
C ALA A 394 9.69 18.77 -25.50
N ALA A 395 10.07 20.05 -25.42
CA ALA A 395 11.26 20.46 -24.70
C ALA A 395 11.04 20.36 -23.19
N LEU A 396 12.10 19.99 -22.48
CA LEU A 396 12.06 19.70 -21.05
C LEU A 396 12.85 20.77 -20.31
N ILE A 397 12.29 21.31 -19.22
CA ILE A 397 12.94 22.33 -18.42
C ILE A 397 12.85 21.96 -16.94
N LEU A 398 13.99 22.01 -16.25
CA LEU A 398 14.06 22.02 -14.79
C LEU A 398 13.90 23.47 -14.29
N LEU A 399 12.94 23.69 -13.41
CA LEU A 399 12.79 24.92 -12.64
C LEU A 399 13.30 24.70 -11.21
N SER A 400 14.41 25.31 -10.83
CA SER A 400 14.98 25.20 -9.48
C SER A 400 14.82 26.47 -8.67
N ASP A 401 14.79 26.35 -7.33
CA ASP A 401 14.77 27.50 -6.41
C ASP A 401 16.12 28.20 -6.29
N GLN A 402 17.20 27.53 -6.69
CA GLN A 402 18.59 28.02 -6.65
C GLN A 402 19.28 27.86 -8.02
N PRO A 403 20.39 28.58 -8.29
CA PRO A 403 21.21 28.36 -9.47
C PRO A 403 21.76 26.93 -9.53
N VAL A 404 21.59 26.27 -10.68
CA VAL A 404 22.08 24.90 -10.89
C VAL A 404 23.61 24.88 -10.98
N PRO A 405 24.32 24.02 -10.22
CA PRO A 405 25.78 23.91 -10.30
C PRO A 405 26.25 23.48 -11.69
N ALA A 406 27.45 23.95 -12.08
CA ALA A 406 27.98 23.76 -13.42
C ALA A 406 28.13 22.27 -13.82
N GLU A 407 28.50 21.41 -12.86
CA GLU A 407 28.64 19.97 -13.09
C GLU A 407 27.31 19.30 -13.45
N TRP A 408 26.20 19.84 -12.95
CA TRP A 408 24.85 19.33 -13.23
C TRP A 408 24.26 19.92 -14.51
N LEU A 409 24.64 21.16 -14.86
CA LEU A 409 24.22 21.81 -16.09
C LEU A 409 24.67 21.03 -17.32
N ALA A 410 25.94 20.61 -17.38
CA ALA A 410 26.43 19.79 -18.50
C ALA A 410 25.66 18.48 -18.62
N TYR A 411 25.38 17.81 -17.49
CA TYR A 411 24.59 16.59 -17.50
C TYR A 411 23.14 16.83 -17.96
N LEU A 412 22.50 17.91 -17.53
CA LEU A 412 21.13 18.23 -17.92
C LEU A 412 21.04 18.67 -19.39
N GLU A 413 21.89 19.58 -19.84
CA GLU A 413 21.82 20.14 -21.19
C GLU A 413 22.43 19.21 -22.24
N ASP A 414 23.68 18.78 -22.03
CA ASP A 414 24.45 18.11 -23.08
C ASP A 414 24.08 16.63 -23.22
N ASP A 415 23.87 15.93 -22.09
CA ASP A 415 23.52 14.50 -22.09
C ASP A 415 22.01 14.28 -22.18
N ARG A 416 21.21 15.04 -21.42
CA ARG A 416 19.76 14.81 -21.30
C ARG A 416 18.88 15.69 -22.18
N GLY A 417 19.41 16.79 -22.73
CA GLY A 417 18.61 17.73 -23.50
C GLY A 417 17.49 18.37 -22.66
N ILE A 418 17.79 18.67 -21.38
CA ILE A 418 16.89 19.33 -20.43
C ILE A 418 17.47 20.72 -20.13
N GLY A 419 16.73 21.76 -20.51
CA GLY A 419 17.08 23.13 -20.14
C GLY A 419 16.88 23.38 -18.65
N SER A 420 17.49 24.42 -18.10
CA SER A 420 17.29 24.80 -16.70
C SER A 420 16.96 26.28 -16.54
N MET A 421 16.18 26.60 -15.51
CA MET A 421 15.88 27.97 -15.10
C MET A 421 15.72 28.10 -13.59
N TRP A 422 16.03 29.29 -13.06
CA TRP A 422 15.94 29.62 -11.64
C TRP A 422 15.73 31.13 -11.46
N PRO A 423 15.25 31.59 -10.28
CA PRO A 423 15.10 33.01 -10.01
C PRO A 423 16.42 33.78 -10.21
N ALA A 424 16.38 34.88 -10.96
CA ALA A 424 17.54 35.75 -11.12
C ALA A 424 17.71 36.68 -9.91
N SER A 425 18.90 37.26 -9.76
CA SER A 425 19.16 38.33 -8.77
C SER A 425 18.40 39.63 -9.06
N THR A 426 17.88 39.77 -10.29
CA THR A 426 16.96 40.84 -10.72
C THR A 426 15.57 40.25 -10.99
N SER A 427 14.55 41.08 -11.19
CA SER A 427 13.18 40.60 -11.44
C SER A 427 13.11 39.66 -12.64
N GLY A 428 12.86 38.37 -12.39
CA GLY A 428 12.66 37.35 -13.42
C GLY A 428 13.42 36.05 -13.18
N PHE A 429 13.72 35.33 -14.26
CA PHE A 429 14.41 34.04 -14.23
C PHE A 429 15.69 34.11 -15.07
N ALA A 430 16.75 33.48 -14.57
CA ALA A 430 17.91 33.13 -15.37
C ALA A 430 17.62 31.82 -16.10
N LEU A 431 18.11 31.70 -17.34
CA LEU A 431 17.86 30.56 -18.20
C LEU A 431 19.18 30.12 -18.82
N THR A 432 19.33 28.81 -18.94
CA THR A 432 20.35 28.21 -19.79
C THR A 432 20.02 28.38 -21.27
N SER A 433 20.99 28.10 -22.14
CA SER A 433 20.84 28.25 -23.59
C SER A 433 19.71 27.38 -24.15
N LEU A 434 19.59 26.13 -23.68
CA LEU A 434 18.56 25.22 -24.15
C LEU A 434 17.16 25.64 -23.68
N ALA A 435 17.03 26.11 -22.43
CA ALA A 435 15.76 26.62 -21.91
C ALA A 435 15.30 27.88 -22.66
N ARG A 436 16.24 28.78 -22.99
CA ARG A 436 15.96 29.97 -23.80
C ARG A 436 15.50 29.60 -25.21
N GLN A 437 16.15 28.65 -25.85
CA GLN A 437 15.76 28.15 -27.17
C GLN A 437 14.37 27.50 -27.14
N ALA A 438 14.10 26.65 -26.13
CA ALA A 438 12.81 25.97 -25.96
C ALA A 438 11.63 26.95 -25.80
N LEU A 439 11.85 28.04 -25.05
CA LEU A 439 10.85 29.09 -24.84
C LEU A 439 10.86 30.16 -25.93
N ARG A 440 11.80 30.15 -26.88
CA ARG A 440 11.93 31.15 -27.95
C ARG A 440 12.09 32.59 -27.41
N LEU A 441 12.95 32.74 -26.38
CA LEU A 441 13.20 33.99 -25.65
C LEU A 441 14.57 34.63 -25.90
#